data_AF-A0A352R7D1-F1
#
_entry.id   AF-A0A352R7D1-F1
#
_cell.length_a   1.000
_cell.length_b   1.000
_cell.length_c   1.000
_cell.angle_alpha   90.00
_cell.angle_beta   90.00
_cell.angle_gamma   90.00
#
_symmetry.space_group_name_H-M   'P 1'
#
loop_
_entity.id
_entity.type
_entity.pdbx_description
1 polymer ?
#
loop_
_entity_poly.entity_id
_entity_poly.type
_entity_poly.pdbx_seq_one_letter_code
_entity_poly.pdbx_strand_id
1 'polypeptide(L)'
;MVKVNLISFIISIVLLLINNDSLNDKIYKCHKSNITKFSNEIESQFDFRKQYINDIIELHQQNKNDTILIIEKHDFACDGCPASFVQIFSKEKYIEFRLNMNENINESKYEDKFQSALKEYKSKVPGIETEYLHSDLKIIFENLKKGKKINQIQKENNTNDCYDGSNSIYTLIYPNDELKCMIIRCWK
;
A
#
# COMPACT_ATOMS: atom_id res chain seq x y z
N MET A 1 34.64 13.74 -19.59
CA MET A 1 33.43 13.87 -20.44
C MET A 1 32.80 12.48 -20.53
N VAL A 2 31.76 12.20 -19.73
CA VAL A 2 31.13 10.86 -19.69
C VAL A 2 30.20 10.74 -20.89
N LYS A 3 30.52 9.87 -21.85
CA LYS A 3 29.59 9.49 -22.92
C LYS A 3 28.54 8.57 -22.31
N VAL A 4 27.45 9.15 -21.82
CA VAL A 4 26.27 8.38 -21.44
C VAL A 4 25.70 7.79 -22.73
N ASN A 5 25.70 6.46 -22.82
CA ASN A 5 25.24 5.74 -23.99
C ASN A 5 23.72 5.90 -24.10
N LEU A 6 23.27 6.80 -24.98
CA LEU A 6 21.88 7.23 -25.13
C LEU A 6 20.91 6.04 -25.27
N ILE A 7 21.36 4.96 -25.92
CA ILE A 7 20.59 3.72 -26.11
C ILE A 7 20.37 2.99 -24.79
N SER A 8 21.40 2.89 -23.94
CA SER A 8 21.27 2.27 -22.61
C SER A 8 20.33 3.05 -21.71
N PHE A 9 20.34 4.39 -21.82
CA PHE A 9 19.46 5.26 -21.04
C PHE A 9 18.00 5.14 -21.48
N ILE A 10 17.74 5.09 -22.79
CA ILE A 10 16.40 4.90 -23.36
C ILE A 10 15.83 3.52 -22.97
N ILE A 11 16.64 2.45 -23.03
CA ILE A 11 16.20 1.11 -22.64
C ILE A 11 15.82 1.05 -21.16
N SER A 12 16.60 1.69 -20.27
CA SER A 12 16.28 1.77 -18.85
C SER A 12 14.97 2.51 -18.58
N ILE A 13 14.70 3.62 -19.28
CA ILE A 13 13.45 4.38 -19.15
C ILE A 13 12.24 3.56 -19.64
N VAL A 14 12.37 2.90 -20.80
CA VAL A 14 11.30 2.07 -21.36
C VAL A 14 10.99 0.86 -20.48
N LEU A 15 12.01 0.21 -19.91
CA LEU A 15 11.83 -0.90 -18.96
C LEU A 15 11.17 -0.44 -17.65
N LEU A 16 11.49 0.77 -17.17
CA LEU A 16 10.81 1.35 -16.00
C LEU A 16 9.32 1.56 -16.32
N LEU A 17 8.98 2.20 -17.44
CA LEU A 17 7.59 2.50 -17.82
C LEU A 17 6.75 1.23 -18.04
N ILE A 18 7.27 0.19 -18.71
CA ILE A 18 6.54 -1.07 -18.94
C ILE A 18 6.29 -1.82 -17.62
N ASN A 19 7.24 -1.77 -16.69
CA ASN A 19 7.09 -2.41 -15.39
C ASN A 19 6.07 -1.69 -14.49
N ASN A 20 5.93 -0.37 -14.65
CA ASN A 20 5.00 0.47 -13.87
C ASN A 20 3.54 0.13 -14.16
N ASP A 21 3.16 0.14 -15.44
CA ASP A 21 1.78 -0.15 -15.85
C ASP A 21 1.40 -1.60 -15.49
N SER A 22 2.36 -2.53 -15.63
CA SER A 22 2.15 -3.93 -15.27
C SER A 22 1.87 -4.15 -13.78
N LEU A 23 2.56 -3.48 -12.85
CA LEU A 23 2.30 -3.68 -11.42
C LEU A 23 0.98 -3.03 -10.99
N ASN A 24 0.71 -1.80 -11.44
CA ASN A 24 -0.54 -1.12 -11.10
C ASN A 24 -1.76 -1.91 -11.60
N ASP A 25 -1.70 -2.44 -12.82
CA ASP A 25 -2.74 -3.31 -13.39
C ASP A 25 -2.96 -4.58 -12.56
N LYS A 26 -1.89 -5.21 -12.08
CA LYS A 26 -1.99 -6.41 -11.25
C LYS A 26 -2.64 -6.10 -9.90
N ILE A 27 -2.29 -4.98 -9.27
CA ILE A 27 -2.91 -4.52 -8.02
C ILE A 27 -4.40 -4.23 -8.26
N TYR A 28 -4.74 -3.48 -9.31
CA TYR A 28 -6.13 -3.19 -9.68
C TYR A 28 -6.97 -4.45 -9.91
N LYS A 29 -6.45 -5.42 -10.67
CA LYS A 29 -7.13 -6.70 -10.89
C LYS A 29 -7.34 -7.46 -9.58
N CYS A 30 -6.33 -7.46 -8.71
CA CYS A 30 -6.42 -8.07 -7.38
C CYS A 30 -7.47 -7.39 -6.50
N HIS A 31 -7.61 -6.05 -6.57
CA HIS A 31 -8.67 -5.33 -5.86
C HIS A 31 -10.05 -5.67 -6.42
N LYS A 32 -10.26 -5.51 -7.73
CA LYS A 32 -11.55 -5.81 -8.38
C LYS A 32 -12.02 -7.24 -8.14
N SER A 33 -11.11 -8.22 -8.12
CA SER A 33 -11.49 -9.62 -7.90
C SER A 33 -11.86 -9.96 -6.45
N ASN A 34 -11.31 -9.22 -5.47
CA ASN A 34 -11.49 -9.53 -4.05
C ASN A 34 -12.42 -8.54 -3.32
N ILE A 35 -12.69 -7.37 -3.91
CA ILE A 35 -13.39 -6.26 -3.27
C ILE A 35 -14.44 -5.71 -4.23
N THR A 36 -15.68 -6.19 -4.11
CA THR A 36 -16.76 -5.85 -5.04
C THR A 36 -17.54 -4.59 -4.66
N LYS A 37 -17.53 -4.21 -3.37
CA LYS A 37 -18.34 -3.09 -2.85
C LYS A 37 -17.72 -1.70 -3.05
N PHE A 38 -16.46 -1.63 -3.47
CA PHE A 38 -15.67 -0.39 -3.59
C PHE A 38 -15.22 -0.16 -5.03
N SER A 39 -16.11 -0.42 -5.99
CA SER A 39 -15.73 -0.46 -7.41
C SER A 39 -15.20 0.88 -7.92
N ASN A 40 -15.79 1.99 -7.44
CA ASN A 40 -15.46 3.35 -7.88
C ASN A 40 -14.18 3.84 -7.21
N GLU A 41 -14.00 3.56 -5.92
CA GLU A 41 -12.78 3.86 -5.18
C GLU A 41 -11.58 3.12 -5.79
N ILE A 42 -11.76 1.86 -6.20
CA ILE A 42 -10.72 1.07 -6.86
C ILE A 42 -10.36 1.65 -8.24
N GLU A 43 -11.33 2.19 -8.97
CA GLU A 43 -11.09 2.85 -10.26
C GLU A 43 -10.34 4.15 -10.09
N SER A 44 -10.79 5.03 -9.19
CA SER A 44 -10.05 6.25 -8.85
C SER A 44 -8.64 5.91 -8.34
N GLN A 45 -8.52 4.94 -7.44
CA GLN A 45 -7.21 4.56 -6.90
C GLN A 45 -6.25 4.07 -7.97
N PHE A 46 -6.73 3.42 -9.03
CA PHE A 46 -5.86 2.98 -10.13
C PHE A 46 -5.12 4.15 -10.78
N ASP A 47 -5.80 5.25 -11.06
CA ASP A 47 -5.18 6.43 -11.65
C ASP A 47 -4.27 7.15 -10.65
N PHE A 48 -4.73 7.29 -9.40
CA PHE A 48 -3.96 7.92 -8.34
C PHE A 48 -2.68 7.16 -7.97
N ARG A 49 -2.69 5.83 -8.09
CA ARG A 49 -1.53 4.98 -7.81
C ARG A 49 -0.34 5.26 -8.73
N LYS A 50 -0.56 5.80 -9.92
CA LYS A 50 0.52 6.21 -10.84
C LYS A 50 1.51 7.20 -10.20
N GLN A 51 1.08 7.95 -9.17
CA GLN A 51 1.92 8.92 -8.48
C GLN A 51 2.95 8.31 -7.52
N TYR A 52 2.70 7.10 -6.99
CA TYR A 52 3.58 6.44 -6.00
C TYR A 52 3.97 5.00 -6.39
N ILE A 53 3.51 4.49 -7.55
CA ILE A 53 3.82 3.11 -7.98
C ILE A 53 5.31 2.86 -8.17
N ASN A 54 6.05 3.90 -8.57
CA ASN A 54 7.51 3.82 -8.73
C ASN A 54 8.20 3.52 -7.40
N ASP A 55 7.72 4.11 -6.31
CA ASP A 55 8.28 3.86 -4.97
C ASP A 55 8.03 2.42 -4.53
N ILE A 56 6.86 1.86 -4.86
CA ILE A 56 6.57 0.43 -4.62
C ILE A 56 7.55 -0.45 -5.42
N ILE A 57 7.76 -0.14 -6.69
CA ILE A 57 8.63 -0.92 -7.57
C ILE A 57 10.08 -0.83 -7.11
N GLU A 58 10.56 0.36 -6.76
CA GLU A 58 11.90 0.55 -6.22
C GLU A 58 12.09 -0.22 -4.92
N LEU A 59 11.13 -0.15 -4.00
CA LEU A 59 11.14 -0.91 -2.76
C LEU A 59 11.21 -2.41 -3.01
N HIS A 60 10.43 -2.93 -3.96
CA HIS A 60 10.39 -4.35 -4.30
C HIS A 60 11.71 -4.83 -4.90
N GLN A 61 12.31 -4.02 -5.76
CA GLN A 61 13.60 -4.32 -6.36
C GLN A 61 14.74 -4.29 -5.34
N GLN A 62 14.69 -3.39 -4.36
CA GLN A 62 15.67 -3.29 -3.27
C GLN A 62 15.52 -4.42 -2.24
N ASN A 63 14.30 -4.94 -2.06
CA ASN A 63 13.96 -5.90 -1.00
C ASN A 63 13.37 -7.20 -1.55
N LYS A 64 14.01 -7.81 -2.55
CA LYS A 64 13.48 -8.99 -3.28
C LYS A 64 13.10 -10.20 -2.41
N ASN A 65 13.61 -10.30 -1.18
CA ASN A 65 13.34 -11.40 -0.26
C ASN A 65 12.31 -11.05 0.82
N ASP A 66 11.66 -9.90 0.69
CA ASP A 66 10.73 -9.38 1.67
C ASP A 66 9.32 -9.20 1.10
N THR A 67 8.33 -9.17 1.99
CA THR A 67 6.95 -8.90 1.59
C THR A 67 6.67 -7.42 1.77
N ILE A 68 6.18 -6.76 0.72
CA ILE A 68 5.72 -5.37 0.80
C ILE A 68 4.25 -5.36 1.17
N LEU A 69 3.88 -4.55 2.15
CA LEU A 69 2.51 -4.29 2.53
C LEU A 69 2.14 -2.85 2.15
N ILE A 70 1.09 -2.69 1.35
CA ILE A 70 0.48 -1.41 1.01
C ILE A 70 -0.86 -1.32 1.73
N ILE A 71 -1.12 -0.20 2.37
CA ILE A 71 -2.40 0.12 3.00
C ILE A 71 -2.95 1.40 2.36
N GLU A 72 -4.09 1.29 1.72
CA GLU A 72 -4.82 2.40 1.10
C GLU A 72 -6.04 2.69 1.98
N LYS A 73 -5.99 3.80 2.74
CA LYS A 73 -7.03 4.18 3.71
C LYS A 73 -8.03 5.13 3.04
N HIS A 74 -9.24 4.64 2.84
CA HIS A 74 -10.36 5.39 2.30
C HIS A 74 -11.20 5.96 3.44
N ASP A 75 -11.31 7.28 3.46
CA ASP A 75 -12.21 8.01 4.36
C ASP A 75 -13.66 7.78 3.91
N PHE A 76 -14.57 7.66 4.87
CA PHE A 76 -16.00 7.47 4.61
C PHE A 76 -16.68 8.69 3.98
N ALA A 77 -16.05 9.88 4.08
CA ALA A 77 -16.65 11.13 3.67
C ALA A 77 -16.72 11.34 2.15
N CYS A 78 -16.10 10.48 1.33
CA CYS A 78 -16.12 10.63 -0.11
C CYS A 78 -16.31 9.31 -0.86
N ASP A 79 -17.51 9.12 -1.42
CA ASP A 79 -17.83 8.02 -2.32
C ASP A 79 -17.03 8.15 -3.63
N GLY A 80 -16.33 7.08 -4.02
CA GLY A 80 -15.52 7.05 -5.23
C GLY A 80 -14.19 7.80 -5.16
N CYS A 81 -13.80 8.36 -4.01
CA CYS A 81 -12.48 8.97 -3.86
C CYS A 81 -11.35 7.93 -3.79
N PRO A 82 -10.14 8.30 -4.24
CA PRO A 82 -8.94 7.56 -3.84
C PRO A 82 -8.73 7.64 -2.32
N ALA A 83 -7.81 6.83 -1.82
CA ALA A 83 -7.40 6.81 -0.43
C ALA A 83 -6.82 8.16 0.01
N SER A 84 -7.27 8.65 1.16
CA SER A 84 -6.73 9.86 1.79
C SER A 84 -5.28 9.66 2.26
N PHE A 85 -4.91 8.42 2.58
CA PHE A 85 -3.56 8.02 2.96
C PHE A 85 -3.15 6.72 2.28
N VAL A 86 -1.90 6.66 1.81
CA VAL A 86 -1.28 5.43 1.36
C VAL A 86 -0.03 5.18 2.20
N GLN A 87 0.04 4.00 2.79
CA GLN A 87 1.15 3.59 3.63
C GLN A 87 1.81 2.36 3.02
N ILE A 88 3.13 2.38 2.87
CA ILE A 88 3.92 1.32 2.24
C ILE A 88 4.96 0.84 3.24
N PHE A 89 4.95 -0.46 3.52
CA PHE A 89 5.82 -1.10 4.49
C PHE A 89 6.65 -2.19 3.84
N SER A 90 7.92 -2.22 4.21
CA SER A 90 8.82 -3.36 4.09
C SER A 90 9.47 -3.59 5.45
N LYS A 91 10.36 -4.56 5.59
CA LYS A 91 11.14 -4.87 6.78
C LYS A 91 12.09 -3.73 7.19
N GLU A 92 12.44 -2.84 6.27
CA GLU A 92 13.44 -1.79 6.53
C GLU A 92 12.93 -0.37 6.30
N LYS A 93 11.86 -0.21 5.51
CA LYS A 93 11.32 1.09 5.14
C LYS A 93 9.83 1.20 5.39
N TYR A 94 9.44 2.41 5.76
CA TYR A 94 8.08 2.89 5.82
C TYR A 94 7.99 4.15 4.97
N ILE A 95 6.97 4.23 4.13
CA ILE A 95 6.68 5.42 3.31
C ILE A 95 5.20 5.74 3.52
N GLU A 96 4.90 7.00 3.77
CA GLU A 96 3.53 7.49 3.88
C GLU A 96 3.29 8.60 2.88
N PHE A 97 2.23 8.44 2.11
CA PHE A 97 1.71 9.44 1.20
C PHE A 97 0.38 9.94 1.73
N ARG A 98 0.19 11.27 1.67
CA ARG A 98 -1.09 11.91 1.99
C ARG A 98 -1.65 12.59 0.77
N LEU A 99 -2.93 12.37 0.49
CA LEU A 99 -3.61 13.05 -0.60
C LEU A 99 -3.81 14.52 -0.23
N ASN A 100 -3.29 15.43 -1.06
CA ASN A 100 -3.55 16.85 -0.91
C ASN A 100 -4.90 17.22 -1.54
N MET A 101 -5.95 17.20 -0.70
CA MET A 101 -7.33 17.54 -1.09
C MET A 101 -7.59 19.06 -1.19
N ASN A 102 -6.57 19.92 -0.99
CA ASN A 102 -6.75 21.37 -1.20
C ASN A 102 -6.78 21.73 -2.70
N GLU A 103 -6.43 20.79 -3.57
CA GLU A 103 -6.54 20.89 -5.03
C GLU A 103 -7.84 20.20 -5.48
N ASN A 104 -8.34 20.52 -6.68
CA ASN A 104 -9.46 19.77 -7.26
C ASN A 104 -9.11 18.29 -7.33
N ILE A 105 -10.08 17.37 -7.15
CA ILE A 105 -9.83 15.92 -7.19
C ILE A 105 -9.05 15.50 -8.44
N ASN A 106 -9.35 16.08 -9.61
CA ASN A 106 -8.66 15.75 -10.87
C ASN A 106 -7.18 16.22 -10.92
N GLU A 107 -6.78 17.11 -10.02
CA GLU A 107 -5.44 17.69 -9.93
C GLU A 107 -4.72 17.25 -8.64
N SER A 108 -5.43 16.60 -7.71
CA SER A 108 -4.89 16.17 -6.44
C SER A 108 -3.68 15.27 -6.62
N LYS A 109 -2.71 15.47 -5.74
CA LYS A 109 -1.49 14.67 -5.70
C LYS A 109 -1.19 14.16 -4.31
N TYR A 110 -0.43 13.08 -4.28
CA TYR A 110 0.17 12.60 -3.04
C TYR A 110 1.41 13.43 -2.70
N GLU A 111 1.47 13.88 -1.45
CA GLU A 111 2.70 14.40 -0.86
C GLU A 111 3.38 13.29 -0.08
N ASP A 112 4.63 12.99 -0.44
CA ASP A 112 5.48 12.04 0.28
C ASP A 112 5.94 12.64 1.61
N LYS A 113 5.80 11.87 2.68
CA LYS A 113 6.39 12.15 3.97
C LYS A 113 7.31 10.99 4.37
N PHE A 114 8.60 11.14 4.05
CA PHE A 114 9.61 10.15 4.40
C PHE A 114 9.73 9.96 5.92
N GLN A 115 9.53 8.74 6.41
CA GLN A 115 9.69 8.36 7.83
C GLN A 115 10.36 6.99 7.97
N SER A 116 11.61 6.95 8.41
CA SER A 116 12.36 5.71 8.67
C SER A 116 11.85 4.97 9.93
N ALA A 117 10.76 4.22 9.84
CA ALA A 117 9.98 3.78 11.01
C ALA A 117 10.07 2.29 11.43
N LEU A 118 11.13 1.53 11.07
CA LEU A 118 11.27 0.14 11.59
C LEU A 118 12.23 -0.03 12.76
N LYS A 119 13.16 0.92 12.96
CA LYS A 119 14.06 0.87 14.13
C LYS A 119 13.29 1.14 15.43
N GLU A 120 12.29 2.03 15.40
CA GLU A 120 11.40 2.29 16.55
C GLU A 120 10.39 1.16 16.82
N TYR A 121 9.81 0.55 15.77
CA TYR A 121 8.88 -0.58 15.94
C TYR A 121 9.54 -1.77 16.66
N LYS A 122 10.83 -2.04 16.39
CA LYS A 122 11.58 -3.11 17.05
C LYS A 122 12.15 -2.73 18.42
N SER A 123 12.31 -1.44 18.74
CA SER A 123 12.96 -0.98 19.97
C SER A 123 12.01 -0.60 21.11
N LYS A 124 10.69 -0.53 20.88
CA LYS A 124 9.72 0.07 21.82
C LYS A 124 8.59 -0.84 22.34
N VAL A 125 8.74 -2.16 22.30
CA VAL A 125 7.87 -3.05 23.10
C VAL A 125 8.69 -3.52 24.30
N PRO A 126 8.68 -2.72 25.40
CA PRO A 126 7.64 -2.94 26.39
C PRO A 126 6.97 -1.65 26.91
N GLY A 127 5.64 -1.61 26.86
CA GLY A 127 4.78 -0.72 27.66
C GLY A 127 4.38 0.62 27.01
N ILE A 128 3.29 0.60 26.23
CA ILE A 128 2.25 1.66 26.04
C ILE A 128 2.79 3.08 25.72
N GLU A 129 2.78 3.59 24.47
CA GLU A 129 1.65 4.32 23.81
C GLU A 129 1.81 4.38 22.26
N THR A 130 2.49 3.43 21.63
CA THR A 130 2.63 3.36 20.14
C THR A 130 1.81 2.23 19.50
N GLU A 131 1.03 1.48 20.28
CA GLU A 131 0.29 0.30 19.79
C GLU A 131 -0.81 0.64 18.77
N TYR A 132 -1.43 1.83 18.84
CA TYR A 132 -2.56 2.17 17.98
C TYR A 132 -2.17 2.62 16.57
N LEU A 133 -0.99 3.25 16.38
CA LEU A 133 -0.65 3.85 15.08
C LEU A 133 -0.43 2.78 13.99
N HIS A 134 -0.10 1.56 14.41
CA HIS A 134 0.31 0.46 13.53
C HIS A 134 -0.15 -0.93 14.03
N SER A 135 -1.21 -1.00 14.84
CA SER A 135 -1.79 -2.26 15.33
C SER A 135 -2.09 -3.24 14.18
N ASP A 136 -2.56 -2.71 13.06
CA ASP A 136 -2.91 -3.44 11.84
C ASP A 136 -1.68 -4.21 11.31
N LEU A 137 -0.52 -3.56 11.29
CA LEU A 137 0.73 -4.18 10.86
C LEU A 137 1.11 -5.33 11.78
N LYS A 138 1.02 -5.12 13.10
CA LYS A 138 1.30 -6.15 14.08
C LYS A 138 0.42 -7.36 13.85
N ILE A 139 -0.90 -7.15 13.72
CA ILE A 139 -1.86 -8.21 13.47
C ILE A 139 -1.55 -8.94 12.16
N ILE A 140 -1.32 -8.22 11.06
CA ILE A 140 -1.03 -8.82 9.76
C ILE A 140 0.26 -9.63 9.83
N PHE A 141 1.38 -9.02 10.22
CA PHE A 141 2.68 -9.70 10.22
C PHE A 141 2.76 -10.84 11.23
N GLU A 142 2.14 -10.74 12.42
CA GLU A 142 2.11 -11.86 13.36
C GLU A 142 1.30 -13.04 12.83
N ASN A 143 0.17 -12.79 12.18
CA ASN A 143 -0.63 -13.87 11.60
C ASN A 143 0.05 -14.48 10.37
N LEU A 144 0.72 -13.69 9.53
CA LEU A 144 1.54 -14.19 8.43
C LEU A 144 2.70 -15.07 8.94
N LYS A 145 3.39 -14.66 10.01
CA LYS A 145 4.43 -15.49 10.68
C LYS A 145 3.89 -16.82 11.20
N LYS A 146 2.64 -16.86 11.62
CA LYS A 146 1.92 -18.08 12.05
C LYS A 146 1.44 -18.93 10.86
N GLY A 147 1.74 -18.54 9.61
CA GLY A 147 1.35 -19.25 8.40
C GLY A 147 -0.12 -19.06 8.00
N LYS A 148 -0.83 -18.09 8.59
CA LYS A 148 -2.22 -17.82 8.22
C LYS A 148 -2.31 -17.18 6.85
N LYS A 149 -3.36 -17.57 6.11
CA LYS A 149 -3.70 -16.95 4.82
C LYS A 149 -4.42 -15.62 5.02
N ILE A 150 -4.31 -14.72 4.05
CA ILE A 150 -4.92 -13.39 4.13
C ILE A 150 -6.43 -13.42 4.34
N ASN A 151 -7.14 -14.28 3.62
CA ASN A 151 -8.60 -14.40 3.80
C ASN A 151 -8.99 -14.87 5.20
N GLN A 152 -8.10 -15.62 5.87
CA GLN A 152 -8.29 -16.01 7.26
C GLN A 152 -8.08 -14.82 8.21
N ILE A 153 -7.00 -14.04 8.00
CA ILE A 153 -6.74 -12.80 8.76
C ILE A 153 -7.93 -11.86 8.65
N GLN A 154 -8.42 -11.64 7.43
CA GLN A 154 -9.59 -10.81 7.17
C GLN A 154 -10.82 -11.33 7.91
N LYS A 155 -11.16 -12.61 7.77
CA LYS A 155 -12.35 -13.19 8.41
C LYS A 155 -12.32 -13.08 9.94
N GLU A 156 -11.16 -13.31 10.54
CA GLU A 156 -11.00 -13.31 11.99
C GLU A 156 -11.04 -11.90 12.58
N ASN A 157 -10.45 -10.92 11.90
CA ASN A 157 -10.22 -9.60 12.46
C ASN A 157 -11.11 -8.48 11.90
N ASN A 158 -11.84 -8.69 10.80
CA ASN A 158 -12.74 -7.68 10.24
C ASN A 158 -14.03 -7.55 11.06
N THR A 159 -14.42 -6.32 11.42
CA THR A 159 -15.71 -5.98 12.03
C THR A 159 -16.40 -4.81 11.31
N ASN A 160 -17.73 -4.74 11.47
CA ASN A 160 -18.52 -3.59 11.03
C ASN A 160 -18.72 -2.55 12.14
N ASP A 161 -18.34 -2.87 13.37
CA ASP A 161 -18.48 -2.02 14.55
C ASP A 161 -17.37 -0.99 14.58
N CYS A 162 -17.57 0.09 13.82
CA CYS A 162 -16.61 1.16 13.60
C CYS A 162 -17.13 2.48 14.14
N TYR A 163 -16.26 3.28 14.75
CA TYR A 163 -16.59 4.66 15.14
C TYR A 163 -16.68 5.58 13.93
N ASP A 164 -15.83 5.36 12.92
CA ASP A 164 -15.79 6.08 11.65
C ASP A 164 -15.99 5.08 10.50
N GLY A 165 -16.76 5.44 9.47
CA GLY A 165 -17.12 4.51 8.38
C GLY A 165 -15.97 4.12 7.45
N SER A 166 -14.74 4.41 7.84
CA SER A 166 -13.51 4.28 7.07
C SER A 166 -13.26 2.82 6.65
N ASN A 167 -12.59 2.64 5.51
CA ASN A 167 -12.21 1.32 5.02
C ASN A 167 -10.76 1.36 4.58
N SER A 168 -10.03 0.28 4.84
CA SER A 168 -8.64 0.14 4.43
C SER A 168 -8.49 -1.06 3.49
N ILE A 169 -7.92 -0.79 2.31
CA ILE A 169 -7.53 -1.83 1.36
C ILE A 169 -6.07 -2.18 1.62
N TYR A 170 -5.81 -3.46 1.87
CA TYR A 170 -4.48 -3.99 2.12
C TYR A 170 -4.03 -4.80 0.91
N THR A 171 -2.81 -4.55 0.44
CA THR A 171 -2.17 -5.30 -0.65
C THR A 171 -0.83 -5.83 -0.16
N LEU A 172 -0.62 -7.14 -0.28
CA LEU A 172 0.67 -7.77 -0.04
C LEU A 172 1.30 -8.17 -1.37
N ILE A 173 2.56 -7.77 -1.55
CA ILE A 173 3.42 -8.18 -2.65
C ILE A 173 4.49 -9.10 -2.08
N TYR A 174 4.42 -10.38 -2.40
CA TYR A 174 5.37 -11.38 -1.92
C TYR A 174 6.65 -11.39 -2.79
N PRO A 175 7.77 -11.94 -2.27
CA PRO A 175 9.03 -12.12 -3.01
C PRO A 175 8.92 -12.81 -4.38
N ASN A 176 7.89 -13.65 -4.55
CA ASN A 176 7.61 -14.39 -5.78
C ASN A 176 6.65 -13.64 -6.74
N ASP A 177 6.45 -12.34 -6.53
CA ASP A 177 5.50 -11.47 -7.26
C ASP A 177 4.03 -11.88 -7.11
N GLU A 178 3.70 -12.78 -6.17
CA GLU A 178 2.32 -13.09 -5.83
C GLU A 178 1.69 -11.89 -5.12
N LEU A 179 0.46 -11.55 -5.52
CA LEU A 179 -0.34 -10.50 -4.92
C LEU A 179 -1.51 -11.08 -4.14
N LYS A 180 -1.73 -10.56 -2.94
CA LYS A 180 -2.93 -10.80 -2.15
C LYS A 180 -3.52 -9.48 -1.70
N CYS A 181 -4.83 -9.37 -1.82
CA CYS A 181 -5.56 -8.17 -1.45
C CYS A 181 -6.69 -8.53 -0.50
N MET A 182 -6.93 -7.68 0.48
CA MET A 182 -8.08 -7.77 1.37
C MET A 182 -8.59 -6.38 1.70
N ILE A 183 -9.84 -6.33 2.14
CA ILE A 183 -10.44 -5.11 2.69
C ILE A 183 -10.78 -5.36 4.15
N ILE A 184 -10.41 -4.40 4.99
CA ILE A 184 -10.82 -4.35 6.39
C ILE A 184 -11.58 -3.04 6.58
N ARG A 185 -12.80 -3.16 7.10
CA ARG A 185 -13.58 -1.99 7.52
C ARG A 185 -13.00 -1.49 8.84
N CYS A 186 -13.07 -2.33 9.87
CA CYS A 186 -12.35 -2.12 11.13
C CYS A 186 -11.70 -3.40 11.64
N TRP A 187 -10.62 -3.22 12.39
CA TRP A 187 -9.99 -4.28 13.16
C TRP A 187 -10.77 -4.51 14.45
N LYS A 188 -11.00 -5.78 14.78
CA LYS A 188 -11.57 -6.25 16.05
C LYS A 188 -10.59 -6.14 17.22
#